data_AF-A0A7L1DFB8-F1
#
_entry.id   AF-A0A7L1DFB8-F1
#
_cell.length_a   1.000
_cell.length_b   1.000
_cell.length_c   1.000
_cell.angle_alpha   90.00
_cell.angle_beta   90.00
_cell.angle_gamma   90.00
#
_symmetry.space_group_name_H-M   'P 1'
#
loop_
_entity.id
_entity.type
_entity.pdbx_description
1 polymer ?
#
loop_
_entity_poly.entity_id
_entity_poly.type
_entity_poly.pdbx_seq_one_letter_code
_entity_poly.pdbx_strand_id
1 'polypeptide(L)'
;IGFNVETVTYKNLKFQVWDLGGQTSIRPYWRCYYSNTDAVIYVVDSCDRDRIGTSKSELVAMLEEEELKKAILVVFANKQDMEQAMTPTE
;
A
#
# COMPACT_ATOMS: atom_id res chain seq x y z
N ILE A 1 8.34 -16.55 -0.70
CA ILE A 1 8.50 -15.18 -0.19
C ILE A 1 8.84 -14.33 -1.40
N GLY A 2 7.84 -13.69 -2.00
CA GLY A 2 7.97 -13.04 -3.30
C GLY A 2 7.75 -11.55 -3.14
N PHE A 3 8.79 -10.78 -3.38
CA PHE A 3 8.70 -9.36 -3.67
C PHE A 3 8.96 -9.23 -5.16
N ASN A 4 8.09 -8.52 -5.88
CA ASN A 4 8.30 -8.25 -7.29
C ASN A 4 8.88 -6.84 -7.45
N VAL A 5 9.82 -6.69 -8.37
CA VAL A 5 10.45 -5.40 -8.67
C VAL A 5 10.14 -5.07 -10.10
N GLU A 6 9.43 -3.98 -10.31
CA GLU A 6 9.05 -3.55 -11.64
C GLU A 6 9.52 -2.13 -11.90
N THR A 7 9.92 -1.89 -13.14
CA THR A 7 10.20 -0.54 -13.62
C THR A 7 9.06 -0.10 -14.50
N VAL A 8 8.26 0.85 -14.02
CA VAL A 8 7.11 1.38 -14.74
C VAL A 8 7.45 2.74 -15.30
N THR A 9 7.21 2.96 -16.59
CA THR A 9 7.38 4.28 -17.21
C THR A 9 6.02 4.83 -17.58
N TYR A 10 5.69 6.02 -17.08
CA TYR A 10 4.46 6.73 -17.42
C TYR A 10 4.78 8.16 -17.83
N LYS A 11 4.46 8.51 -19.07
CA LYS A 11 4.87 9.78 -19.70
C LYS A 11 6.41 9.93 -19.63
N ASN A 12 6.89 11.00 -19.02
CA ASN A 12 8.31 11.30 -18.81
C ASN A 12 8.81 10.88 -17.41
N LEU A 13 8.03 10.11 -16.66
CA LEU A 13 8.38 9.63 -15.32
C LEU A 13 8.70 8.13 -15.36
N LYS A 14 9.75 7.76 -14.63
CA LYS A 14 10.19 6.37 -14.45
C LYS A 14 10.12 6.04 -12.97
N PHE A 15 9.34 5.01 -12.64
CA PHE A 15 9.13 4.52 -11.28
C PHE A 15 9.84 3.19 -11.12
N GLN A 16 10.49 2.99 -9.99
CA GLN A 16 10.88 1.66 -9.50
C GLN A 16 9.87 1.27 -8.43
N VAL A 17 9.09 0.24 -8.70
CA VAL A 17 7.99 -0.21 -7.86
C VAL A 17 8.37 -1.53 -7.23
N TRP A 18 8.15 -1.63 -5.92
CA TRP A 18 8.34 -2.84 -5.13
C TRP A 18 6.95 -3.33 -4.69
N ASP A 19 6.50 -4.45 -5.24
CA ASP A 19 5.23 -5.08 -4.83
C ASP A 19 5.47 -5.94 -3.59
N LEU A 20 4.79 -5.57 -2.50
CA LEU A 20 4.92 -6.19 -1.19
C LEU A 20 3.63 -6.91 -0.83
N GLY A 21 3.72 -8.23 -0.59
CA GLY A 21 2.55 -9.00 -0.20
C GLY A 21 2.01 -8.59 1.17
N GLY A 22 0.67 -8.67 1.32
CA GLY A 22 -0.05 -8.24 2.54
C GLY A 22 -0.39 -9.33 3.55
N GLN A 23 0.09 -10.56 3.37
CA GLN A 23 -0.14 -11.65 4.32
C GLN A 23 0.54 -11.34 5.66
N THR A 24 -0.14 -11.61 6.77
CA THR A 24 0.33 -11.26 8.13
C THR A 24 1.76 -11.73 8.42
N SER A 25 2.15 -12.91 7.93
CA SER A 25 3.48 -13.48 8.14
C SER A 25 4.61 -12.72 7.44
N ILE A 26 4.32 -11.91 6.42
CA ILE A 26 5.33 -11.20 5.63
C ILE A 26 5.34 -9.67 5.84
N ARG A 27 4.34 -9.11 6.54
CA ARG A 27 4.30 -7.68 6.89
C ARG A 27 5.56 -7.17 7.61
N PRO A 28 6.22 -7.94 8.51
CA PRO A 28 7.44 -7.47 9.16
C PRO A 28 8.57 -7.11 8.18
N TYR A 29 8.58 -7.69 6.97
CA TYR A 29 9.59 -7.44 5.95
C TYR A 29 9.34 -6.15 5.15
N TRP A 30 8.19 -5.49 5.28
CA TRP A 30 7.93 -4.22 4.61
C TRP A 30 8.97 -3.16 4.97
N ARG A 31 9.46 -3.17 6.22
CA ARG A 31 10.51 -2.28 6.74
C ARG A 31 11.79 -2.29 5.90
N CYS A 32 12.09 -3.40 5.22
CA CYS A 32 13.25 -3.50 4.33
C CYS A 32 13.17 -2.55 3.13
N TYR A 33 12.00 -1.96 2.85
CA TYR A 33 11.73 -1.12 1.69
C TYR A 33 11.39 0.33 2.04
N TYR A 34 11.36 0.72 3.32
CA TYR A 34 10.96 2.08 3.70
C TYR A 34 12.02 3.14 3.37
N SER A 35 13.30 2.81 3.59
CA SER A 35 14.41 3.71 3.31
C SER A 35 14.43 4.17 1.84
N ASN A 36 14.49 5.49 1.63
CA ASN A 36 14.49 6.12 0.31
C ASN A 36 13.23 5.87 -0.52
N THR A 37 12.09 5.57 0.11
CA THR A 37 10.80 5.51 -0.59
C THR A 37 10.23 6.92 -0.80
N ASP A 38 10.03 7.29 -2.07
CA ASP A 38 9.43 8.58 -2.44
C ASP A 38 7.90 8.60 -2.22
N ALA A 39 7.23 7.46 -2.42
CA ALA A 39 5.79 7.33 -2.31
C ALA A 39 5.36 5.91 -1.91
N VAL A 40 4.30 5.84 -1.12
CA VAL A 40 3.64 4.59 -0.74
C VAL A 40 2.28 4.54 -1.42
N ILE A 41 2.07 3.49 -2.20
CA ILE A 41 0.75 3.16 -2.76
C ILE A 41 0.16 2.04 -1.92
N TYR A 42 -0.80 2.37 -1.07
CA TYR A 42 -1.46 1.42 -0.19
C TYR A 42 -2.81 0.99 -0.80
N VAL A 43 -2.94 -0.29 -1.12
CA VAL A 43 -4.14 -0.83 -1.80
C VAL A 43 -5.07 -1.48 -0.80
N VAL A 44 -6.29 -0.99 -0.71
CA VAL A 44 -7.36 -1.50 0.15
C VAL A 44 -8.35 -2.28 -0.70
N ASP A 45 -8.75 -3.46 -0.23
CA ASP A 45 -9.89 -4.19 -0.77
C ASP A 45 -11.19 -3.56 -0.25
N SER A 46 -11.87 -2.75 -1.06
CA SER A 46 -13.07 -2.02 -0.65
C SER A 46 -14.26 -2.94 -0.34
N CYS A 47 -14.20 -4.22 -0.70
CA CYS A 47 -15.26 -5.17 -0.41
C CYS A 47 -15.09 -5.87 0.93
N ASP A 48 -13.91 -5.77 1.54
CA ASP A 48 -13.58 -6.47 2.78
C ASP A 48 -13.76 -5.59 4.01
N ARG A 49 -15.04 -5.38 4.36
CA ARG A 49 -15.44 -4.54 5.50
C ARG A 49 -14.95 -5.08 6.84
N ASP A 50 -14.79 -6.39 6.98
CA ASP A 50 -14.32 -7.01 8.23
C ASP A 50 -12.84 -6.71 8.50
N ARG A 51 -12.02 -6.64 7.43
CA ARG A 51 -10.58 -6.39 7.55
C ARG A 51 -10.19 -4.91 7.43
N ILE A 52 -11.13 -4.00 7.19
CA ILE A 52 -10.82 -2.57 7.04
C ILE A 52 -10.16 -1.99 8.29
N GLY A 53 -10.59 -2.41 9.49
CA GLY A 53 -10.00 -2.00 10.75
C GLY A 53 -8.54 -2.45 10.88
N THR A 54 -8.25 -3.70 10.51
CA THR A 54 -6.87 -4.21 10.47
C THR A 54 -6.04 -3.44 9.45
N SER A 55 -6.57 -3.20 8.26
CA SER A 55 -5.88 -2.46 7.20
C SER A 55 -5.51 -1.04 7.65
N LYS A 56 -6.44 -0.33 8.31
CA LYS A 56 -6.18 0.96 8.92
C LYS A 56 -5.05 0.91 9.95
N SER A 57 -5.08 -0.04 10.88
CA SER A 57 -4.04 -0.17 11.91
C SER A 57 -2.65 -0.40 11.32
N GLU A 58 -2.55 -1.25 10.29
CA GLU A 58 -1.28 -1.52 9.58
C GLU A 58 -0.78 -0.29 8.83
N LEU A 59 -1.68 0.44 8.15
CA LEU A 59 -1.33 1.69 7.47
C LEU A 59 -0.81 2.74 8.47
N VAL A 60 -1.51 2.92 9.60
CA VAL A 60 -1.08 3.87 10.65
C VAL A 60 0.28 3.48 11.22
N ALA A 61 0.47 2.20 11.58
CA ALA A 61 1.74 1.71 12.12
C ALA A 61 2.90 1.89 11.12
N MET A 62 2.65 1.71 9.83
CA MET A 62 3.65 1.97 8.79
C MET A 62 3.98 3.47 8.68
N LEU A 63 3.00 4.36 8.76
CA LEU A 63 3.21 5.81 8.64
C LEU A 63 3.87 6.45 9.87
N GLU A 64 3.92 5.73 11.00
CA GLU A 64 4.67 6.14 12.20
C GLU A 64 6.19 5.99 12.04
N GLU A 65 6.65 5.23 11.04
CA GLU A 65 8.07 4.97 10.79
C GLU A 65 8.76 6.21 10.21
N GLU A 66 9.90 6.59 10.78
CA GLU A 66 10.61 7.85 10.47
C GLU A 66 11.00 7.95 8.98
N GLU A 67 11.36 6.82 8.39
CA GLU A 67 11.77 6.68 6.99
C GLU A 67 10.67 7.08 6.00
N LEU A 68 9.40 6.97 6.39
CA LEU A 68 8.25 7.26 5.54
C LEU A 68 7.64 8.65 5.76
N LYS A 69 8.13 9.44 6.73
CA LYS A 69 7.57 10.76 7.05
C LYS A 69 7.49 11.74 5.88
N LYS A 70 8.37 11.58 4.89
CA LYS A 70 8.43 12.44 3.70
C LYS A 70 7.80 11.79 2.47
N ALA A 71 7.39 10.52 2.56
CA ALA A 71 6.82 9.80 1.44
C ALA A 71 5.40 10.32 1.15
N ILE A 72 5.06 10.39 -0.14
CA ILE A 72 3.70 10.70 -0.56
C ILE A 72 2.83 9.46 -0.35
N LEU A 73 1.71 9.59 0.35
CA LEU A 73 0.74 8.50 0.50
C LEU A 73 -0.34 8.59 -0.57
N VAL A 74 -0.57 7.47 -1.25
CA VAL A 74 -1.74 7.24 -2.10
C VAL A 74 -2.47 6.01 -1.59
N VAL A 75 -3.76 6.14 -1.31
CA VAL A 75 -4.62 5.01 -0.92
C VAL A 75 -5.53 4.65 -2.10
N PHE A 76 -5.42 3.44 -2.60
CA PHE A 76 -6.35 2.91 -3.60
C PHE A 76 -7.48 2.16 -2.92
N ALA A 77 -8.71 2.67 -3.08
CA ALA A 77 -9.94 1.93 -2.83
C ALA A 77 -10.17 0.97 -4.02
N ASN A 78 -9.66 -0.25 -3.94
CA ASN A 78 -9.69 -1.22 -5.03
C ASN A 78 -10.96 -2.09 -5.00
N LYS A 79 -11.28 -2.71 -6.14
CA LYS A 79 -12.49 -3.54 -6.36
C LYS A 79 -13.83 -2.77 -6.34
N GLN A 80 -13.81 -1.53 -6.81
CA GLN A 80 -15.00 -0.68 -6.95
C GLN A 80 -16.03 -1.19 -7.96
N ASP A 81 -15.68 -2.20 -8.76
CA ASP A 81 -16.57 -2.90 -9.67
C ASP A 81 -17.59 -3.80 -8.97
N MET A 82 -17.38 -4.13 -7.70
CA MET A 82 -18.26 -5.00 -6.92
C MET A 82 -19.35 -4.21 -6.19
N GLU A 83 -20.57 -4.76 -6.12
CA GLU A 83 -21.74 -4.06 -5.56
C GLU A 83 -21.57 -3.64 -4.08
N GLN A 84 -20.85 -4.41 -3.28
CA GLN A 84 -20.64 -4.17 -1.85
C GLN A 84 -19.41 -3.30 -1.52
N ALA A 85 -18.72 -2.78 -2.54
CA ALA A 85 -17.53 -1.98 -2.36
C ALA A 85 -17.82 -0.70 -1.55
N MET A 86 -16.98 -0.44 -0.54
CA MET A 86 -16.97 0.83 0.18
C MET A 86 -16.64 1.98 -0.77
N THR A 87 -17.28 3.13 -0.58
CA THR A 87 -16.94 4.31 -1.39
C THR A 87 -15.57 4.86 -0.99
N PRO A 88 -14.83 5.54 -1.88
CA PRO A 88 -13.53 6.13 -1.53
C PRO A 88 -13.58 7.19 -0.42
N THR A 89 -14.76 7.73 -0.13
CA THR A 89 -14.99 8.78 0.87
C THR A 89 -15.65 8.29 2.17
N GLU A 90 -15.94 6.99 2.25
CA GLU A 90 -16.55 6.35 3.42
C GLU A 90 -15.60 6.34 4.63
#